data_AF-A0A5J4RJ67-F1
#
_entry.id   AF-A0A5J4RJ67-F1
#
_cell.length_a   1.000
_cell.length_b   1.000
_cell.length_c   1.000
_cell.angle_alpha   90.00
_cell.angle_beta   90.00
_cell.angle_gamma   90.00
#
_symmetry.space_group_name_H-M   'P 1'
#
loop_
_entity.id
_entity.type
_entity.pdbx_description
1 polymer ?
#
loop_
_entity_poly.entity_id
_entity_poly.type
_entity_poly.pdbx_seq_one_letter_code
_entity_poly.pdbx_strand_id
1 'polypeptide(L)'
;GKTEAYCLAVPYIRQGDYPETENYAHGVKKLYETLYQEVKEAGKPVIAMGHLQATGAEISENDSSERTIIGGLECVPPDAFAESIAYTALGHLHRTQRVSKRENVRYSGTPIPMSFAERNNKHGVIHVEIKENGTTEINHITFDAPVKLISIHKPVTEIFTEIETLPDGEITPASPFLEIKAEITEPEPTLKNQIEKALKNKSVRLTRIKQLTLQKEKNTKTITYEEFQTINPMDMALAVFKKRFGGESIPAKMKDLLQSVIREEDV
;
A
#
# COMPACT_ATOMS: atom_id res chain seq x y z
N GLY A 1 -15.21 -25.51 -30.46
CA GLY A 1 -15.78 -24.16 -30.46
C GLY A 1 -15.07 -23.31 -31.50
N LYS A 2 -15.72 -22.27 -32.03
CA LYS A 2 -15.07 -21.29 -32.91
C LYS A 2 -14.25 -20.32 -32.03
N THR A 3 -13.04 -19.96 -32.47
CA THR A 3 -12.22 -18.98 -31.76
C THR A 3 -12.83 -17.59 -31.90
N GLU A 4 -13.10 -16.93 -30.78
CA GLU A 4 -13.68 -15.58 -30.77
C GLU A 4 -12.69 -14.47 -30.36
N ALA A 5 -11.60 -14.80 -29.66
CA ALA A 5 -10.54 -13.87 -29.31
C ALA A 5 -9.22 -14.61 -29.04
N TYR A 6 -8.12 -13.86 -29.05
CA TYR A 6 -6.80 -14.33 -28.59
C TYR A 6 -6.41 -13.61 -27.31
N CYS A 7 -5.78 -14.34 -26.38
CA CYS A 7 -5.26 -13.78 -25.14
C CYS A 7 -3.73 -13.92 -25.11
N LEU A 8 -3.02 -12.80 -25.02
CA LEU A 8 -1.60 -12.77 -24.69
C LEU A 8 -1.48 -12.97 -23.18
N ALA A 9 -1.44 -14.22 -22.76
CA ALA A 9 -1.42 -14.63 -21.36
C ALA A 9 -0.03 -14.46 -20.73
N VAL A 10 0.34 -13.21 -20.43
CA VAL A 10 1.65 -12.86 -19.86
C VAL A 10 1.53 -12.73 -18.33
N PRO A 11 2.23 -13.57 -17.54
CA PRO A 11 2.24 -13.45 -16.08
C PRO A 11 3.15 -12.31 -15.61
N TYR A 12 3.48 -12.27 -14.32
CA TYR A 12 4.65 -11.51 -13.87
C TYR A 12 5.91 -12.12 -14.49
N ILE A 13 6.73 -11.28 -15.11
CA ILE A 13 7.93 -11.68 -15.84
C ILE A 13 9.15 -11.35 -14.98
N ARG A 14 9.99 -12.35 -14.71
CA ARG A 14 11.23 -12.14 -13.95
C ARG A 14 12.36 -11.72 -14.89
N GLN A 15 13.42 -11.19 -14.31
CA GLN A 15 14.66 -10.93 -15.04
C GLN A 15 15.17 -12.24 -15.69
N GLY A 16 15.30 -12.23 -17.01
CA GLY A 16 15.72 -13.40 -17.81
C GLY A 16 14.59 -14.18 -18.49
N ASP A 17 13.32 -13.93 -18.14
CA ASP A 17 12.15 -14.59 -18.76
C ASP A 17 11.73 -13.92 -20.09
N TYR A 18 12.42 -12.86 -20.50
CA TYR A 18 12.17 -12.09 -21.72
C TYR A 18 13.39 -12.14 -22.66
N PRO A 19 13.22 -11.87 -23.97
CA PRO A 19 14.34 -11.86 -24.92
C PRO A 19 15.47 -10.93 -24.47
N GLU A 20 16.72 -11.28 -24.76
CA GLU A 20 17.87 -10.46 -24.38
C GLU A 20 17.78 -9.04 -24.97
N THR A 21 17.83 -8.03 -24.07
CA THR A 21 17.67 -6.60 -24.36
C THR A 21 18.42 -5.75 -23.33
N GLU A 22 18.54 -4.45 -23.59
CA GLU A 22 19.28 -3.49 -22.76
C GLU A 22 18.74 -3.35 -21.33
N ASN A 23 17.42 -3.44 -21.14
CA ASN A 23 16.78 -3.35 -19.83
C ASN A 23 15.44 -4.10 -19.79
N TYR A 24 14.88 -4.21 -18.58
CA TYR A 24 13.63 -4.91 -18.30
C TYR A 24 12.46 -4.40 -19.16
N ALA A 25 12.26 -3.08 -19.22
CA ALA A 25 11.14 -2.49 -19.95
C ALA A 25 11.16 -2.82 -21.45
N HIS A 26 12.34 -2.76 -22.08
CA HIS A 26 12.52 -3.13 -23.49
C HIS A 26 12.28 -4.62 -23.73
N GLY A 27 12.72 -5.47 -22.80
CA GLY A 27 12.51 -6.90 -22.85
C GLY A 27 11.03 -7.27 -22.81
N VAL A 28 10.29 -6.68 -21.87
CA VAL A 28 8.84 -6.85 -21.75
C VAL A 28 8.12 -6.34 -22.99
N LYS A 29 8.49 -5.16 -23.51
CA LYS A 29 7.92 -4.61 -24.76
C LYS A 29 8.12 -5.57 -25.93
N LYS A 30 9.36 -6.04 -26.14
CA LYS A 30 9.69 -6.98 -27.23
C LYS A 30 8.93 -8.31 -27.10
N LEU A 31 8.69 -8.78 -25.87
CA LEU A 31 7.86 -9.96 -25.62
C LEU A 31 6.42 -9.74 -26.11
N TYR A 32 5.76 -8.65 -25.69
CA TYR A 32 4.40 -8.35 -26.15
C TYR A 32 4.31 -8.13 -27.66
N GLU A 33 5.30 -7.46 -28.25
CA GLU A 33 5.37 -7.28 -29.70
C GLU A 33 5.43 -8.63 -30.41
N THR A 34 6.32 -9.53 -29.98
CA THR A 34 6.47 -10.88 -30.55
C THR A 34 5.16 -11.66 -30.45
N LEU A 35 4.55 -11.71 -29.26
CA LEU A 35 3.29 -12.41 -29.04
C LEU A 35 2.14 -11.81 -29.86
N TYR A 36 2.10 -10.49 -30.01
CA TYR A 36 1.09 -9.82 -30.82
C TYR A 36 1.25 -10.14 -32.32
N GLN A 37 2.49 -10.23 -32.83
CA GLN A 37 2.73 -10.59 -34.24
C GLN A 37 2.18 -11.97 -34.61
N GLU A 38 2.18 -12.94 -33.67
CA GLU A 38 1.66 -14.29 -33.90
C GLU A 38 0.14 -14.32 -34.13
N VAL A 39 -0.60 -13.32 -33.63
CA VAL A 39 -2.07 -13.32 -33.64
C VAL A 39 -2.70 -12.17 -34.43
N LYS A 40 -1.92 -11.14 -34.80
CA LYS A 40 -2.45 -9.91 -35.44
C LYS A 40 -3.22 -10.17 -36.75
N GLU A 41 -2.80 -11.16 -37.53
CA GLU A 41 -3.38 -11.47 -38.85
C GLU A 41 -4.62 -12.38 -38.73
N ALA A 42 -4.95 -12.85 -37.52
CA ALA A 42 -6.07 -13.76 -37.31
C ALA A 42 -7.45 -13.08 -37.41
N GLY A 43 -7.50 -11.73 -37.52
CA GLY A 43 -8.74 -10.97 -37.67
C GLY A 43 -9.70 -11.10 -36.49
N LYS A 44 -9.18 -11.42 -35.30
CA LYS A 44 -9.94 -11.58 -34.05
C LYS A 44 -9.43 -10.60 -32.98
N PRO A 45 -10.29 -10.16 -32.06
CA PRO A 45 -9.87 -9.32 -30.93
C PRO A 45 -8.73 -9.95 -30.14
N VAL A 46 -7.77 -9.12 -29.76
CA VAL A 46 -6.63 -9.51 -28.92
C VAL A 46 -6.79 -8.86 -27.55
N ILE A 47 -6.68 -9.67 -26.51
CA ILE A 47 -6.62 -9.25 -25.11
C ILE A 47 -5.18 -9.49 -24.64
N ALA A 48 -4.58 -8.54 -23.94
CA ALA A 48 -3.31 -8.74 -23.26
C ALA A 48 -3.53 -8.81 -21.75
N MET A 49 -2.81 -9.69 -21.08
CA MET A 49 -2.69 -9.70 -19.63
C MET A 49 -1.30 -9.25 -19.23
N GLY A 50 -1.13 -8.67 -18.05
CA GLY A 50 0.19 -8.39 -17.48
C GLY A 50 0.14 -8.17 -15.98
N HIS A 51 1.19 -8.56 -15.26
CA HIS A 51 1.35 -8.22 -13.85
C HIS A 51 2.66 -7.43 -13.69
N LEU A 52 2.55 -6.10 -13.70
CA LEU A 52 3.68 -5.18 -13.75
C LEU A 52 3.24 -3.79 -13.32
N GLN A 53 4.19 -2.91 -13.04
CA GLN A 53 3.92 -1.50 -12.82
C GLN A 53 4.14 -0.72 -14.13
N ALA A 54 3.11 -0.01 -14.59
CA ALA A 54 3.18 0.82 -15.78
C ALA A 54 3.67 2.23 -15.42
N THR A 55 4.45 2.84 -16.31
CA THR A 55 4.92 4.21 -16.12
C THR A 55 3.75 5.18 -16.02
N GLY A 56 3.76 6.02 -14.98
CA GLY A 56 2.73 7.03 -14.74
C GLY A 56 1.45 6.51 -14.07
N ALA A 57 1.42 5.26 -13.61
CA ALA A 57 0.32 4.76 -12.81
C ALA A 57 0.34 5.36 -11.39
N GLU A 58 -0.83 5.62 -10.83
CA GLU A 58 -1.03 6.11 -9.47
C GLU A 58 -0.82 4.97 -8.47
N ILE A 59 0.02 5.20 -7.46
CA ILE A 59 0.27 4.29 -6.34
C ILE A 59 -0.48 4.84 -5.12
N SER A 60 -1.01 3.96 -4.27
CA SER A 60 -1.67 4.43 -3.04
C SER A 60 -0.62 5.00 -2.06
N GLU A 61 -0.71 6.28 -1.74
CA GLU A 61 0.21 6.91 -0.79
C GLU A 61 0.12 6.25 0.59
N ASN A 62 1.27 5.99 1.23
CA ASN A 62 1.37 5.30 2.52
C ASN A 62 0.84 3.85 2.51
N ASP A 63 0.69 3.25 1.33
CA ASP A 63 0.47 1.82 1.18
C ASP A 63 1.79 1.06 1.21
N SER A 64 1.89 0.10 2.12
CA SER A 64 3.04 -0.79 2.25
C SER A 64 2.78 -2.19 1.69
N SER A 65 1.56 -2.44 1.18
CA SER A 65 1.18 -3.70 0.55
C SER A 65 1.59 -3.75 -0.92
N GLU A 66 1.62 -2.60 -1.58
CA GLU A 66 2.25 -2.43 -2.89
C GLU A 66 3.78 -2.35 -2.71
N ARG A 67 4.53 -3.21 -3.39
CA ARG A 67 6.00 -3.07 -3.43
C ARG A 67 6.35 -1.91 -4.33
N THR A 68 6.72 -0.76 -3.75
CA THR A 68 7.27 0.35 -4.54
C THR A 68 8.55 -0.12 -5.25
N ILE A 69 8.55 -0.10 -6.58
CA ILE A 69 9.76 -0.31 -7.37
C ILE A 69 10.72 0.85 -7.09
N ILE A 70 11.76 0.58 -6.31
CA ILE A 70 12.76 1.58 -5.94
C ILE A 70 13.57 1.94 -7.19
N GLY A 71 13.53 3.21 -7.59
CA GLY A 71 14.33 3.73 -8.71
C GLY A 71 13.71 3.57 -10.11
N GLY A 72 12.47 3.07 -10.23
CA GLY A 72 11.72 3.05 -11.50
C GLY A 72 12.28 2.15 -12.61
N LEU A 73 13.35 1.40 -12.36
CA LEU A 73 14.04 0.54 -13.34
C LEU A 73 13.15 -0.58 -13.91
N GLU A 74 12.07 -0.94 -13.21
CA GLU A 74 11.15 -2.00 -13.62
C GLU A 74 9.78 -1.48 -14.12
N CYS A 75 9.61 -0.16 -14.27
CA CYS A 75 8.39 0.41 -14.82
C CYS A 75 8.31 0.16 -16.33
N VAL A 76 7.16 -0.34 -16.80
CA VAL A 76 6.94 -0.63 -18.24
C VAL A 76 6.15 0.51 -18.88
N PRO A 77 6.68 1.15 -19.93
CA PRO A 77 5.95 2.14 -20.70
C PRO A 77 4.65 1.58 -21.32
N PRO A 78 3.55 2.33 -21.33
CA PRO A 78 2.27 1.86 -21.88
C PRO A 78 2.29 1.59 -23.39
N ASP A 79 3.26 2.11 -24.13
CA ASP A 79 3.47 1.82 -25.56
C ASP A 79 4.06 0.41 -25.79
N ALA A 80 4.38 -0.33 -24.72
CA ALA A 80 4.67 -1.76 -24.79
C ALA A 80 3.45 -2.58 -25.28
N PHE A 81 2.24 -2.05 -25.12
CA PHE A 81 1.01 -2.67 -25.60
C PHE A 81 0.59 -2.03 -26.92
N ALA A 82 0.49 -2.81 -28.00
CA ALA A 82 0.01 -2.32 -29.29
C ALA A 82 -1.36 -1.63 -29.17
N GLU A 83 -1.59 -0.57 -29.96
CA GLU A 83 -2.84 0.21 -29.93
C GLU A 83 -4.06 -0.60 -30.36
N SER A 84 -3.86 -1.57 -31.25
CA SER A 84 -4.86 -2.48 -31.80
C SER A 84 -5.28 -3.61 -30.85
N ILE A 85 -4.66 -3.72 -29.67
CA ILE A 85 -5.12 -4.64 -28.62
C ILE A 85 -6.47 -4.11 -28.10
N ALA A 86 -7.49 -4.96 -28.11
CA ALA A 86 -8.85 -4.59 -27.70
C ALA A 86 -8.89 -4.22 -26.20
N TYR A 87 -8.19 -4.97 -25.35
CA TYR A 87 -8.10 -4.71 -23.92
C TYR A 87 -6.81 -5.26 -23.30
N THR A 88 -6.19 -4.49 -22.42
CA THR A 88 -5.03 -4.89 -21.61
C THR A 88 -5.43 -4.92 -20.13
N ALA A 89 -5.48 -6.12 -19.58
CA ALA A 89 -5.79 -6.42 -18.18
C ALA A 89 -4.50 -6.43 -17.34
N LEU A 90 -4.24 -5.34 -16.62
CA LEU A 90 -3.09 -5.22 -15.73
C LEU A 90 -3.46 -5.57 -14.28
N GLY A 91 -2.54 -6.28 -13.61
CA GLY A 91 -2.50 -6.44 -12.16
C GLY A 91 -1.17 -5.91 -11.60
N HIS A 92 -1.07 -5.89 -10.26
CA HIS A 92 0.04 -5.41 -9.41
C HIS A 92 -0.42 -4.27 -8.51
N LEU A 93 -1.04 -3.25 -9.09
CA LEU A 93 -1.58 -2.11 -8.34
C LEU A 93 -2.99 -2.42 -7.84
N HIS A 94 -3.27 -2.01 -6.61
CA HIS A 94 -4.51 -2.27 -5.90
C HIS A 94 -5.59 -1.23 -6.21
N ARG A 95 -5.19 -0.06 -6.72
CA ARG A 95 -6.13 0.97 -7.14
C ARG A 95 -6.59 0.76 -8.59
N THR A 96 -7.92 0.67 -8.77
CA THR A 96 -8.54 0.65 -10.11
C THR A 96 -8.27 1.95 -10.85
N GLN A 97 -7.66 1.85 -12.03
CA GLN A 97 -7.27 3.03 -12.81
C GLN A 97 -6.98 2.72 -14.27
N ARG A 98 -7.03 3.77 -15.10
CA ARG A 98 -6.57 3.77 -16.49
C ARG A 98 -5.09 4.15 -16.52
N VAL A 99 -4.33 3.56 -17.44
CA VAL A 99 -2.90 3.85 -17.61
C VAL A 99 -2.70 4.85 -18.74
N SER A 100 -1.99 5.95 -18.48
CA SER A 100 -1.59 6.95 -19.48
C SER A 100 -2.71 7.39 -20.43
N LYS A 101 -3.90 7.62 -19.87
CA LYS A 101 -5.12 8.05 -20.58
C LYS A 101 -5.64 7.07 -21.65
N ARG A 102 -5.10 5.85 -21.73
CA ARG A 102 -5.63 4.79 -22.60
C ARG A 102 -6.81 4.11 -21.92
N GLU A 103 -7.98 4.13 -22.55
CA GLU A 103 -9.19 3.51 -22.00
C GLU A 103 -9.07 1.99 -21.89
N ASN A 104 -8.38 1.37 -22.84
CA ASN A 104 -8.22 -0.07 -22.97
C ASN A 104 -7.08 -0.65 -22.14
N VAL A 105 -6.26 0.15 -21.45
CA VAL A 105 -5.18 -0.35 -20.58
C VAL A 105 -5.51 0.00 -19.14
N ARG A 106 -5.89 -1.02 -18.35
CA ARG A 106 -6.43 -0.81 -17.00
C ARG A 106 -5.85 -1.73 -15.97
N TYR A 107 -5.63 -1.17 -14.79
CA TYR A 107 -5.59 -1.94 -13.55
C TYR A 107 -7.01 -2.14 -13.05
N SER A 108 -7.41 -3.38 -12.82
CA SER A 108 -8.69 -3.66 -12.15
C SER A 108 -8.66 -3.25 -10.69
N GLY A 109 -7.48 -3.19 -10.08
CA GLY A 109 -7.32 -3.03 -8.64
C GLY A 109 -7.67 -4.30 -7.88
N THR A 110 -7.67 -4.19 -6.55
CA THR A 110 -8.10 -5.25 -5.62
C THR A 110 -9.61 -5.22 -5.44
N PRO A 111 -10.27 -6.39 -5.31
CA PRO A 111 -11.71 -6.46 -5.07
C PRO A 111 -12.10 -6.04 -3.65
N ILE A 112 -11.16 -6.05 -2.71
CA ILE A 112 -11.33 -5.59 -1.32
C ILE A 112 -10.10 -4.78 -0.91
N PRO A 113 -10.23 -3.85 0.05
CA PRO A 113 -9.09 -3.07 0.50
C PRO A 113 -8.06 -3.98 1.19
N MET A 114 -6.82 -3.96 0.70
CA MET A 114 -5.70 -4.73 1.26
C MET A 114 -4.95 -3.93 2.33
N SER A 115 -5.17 -2.62 2.39
CA SER A 115 -4.57 -1.70 3.36
C SER A 115 -5.55 -0.59 3.78
N PHE A 116 -5.27 0.07 4.91
CA PHE A 116 -6.06 1.25 5.33
C PHE A 116 -5.86 2.48 4.44
N ALA A 117 -4.80 2.50 3.60
CA ALA A 117 -4.61 3.55 2.60
C ALA A 117 -5.68 3.42 1.50
N GLU A 118 -6.09 2.19 1.19
CA GLU A 118 -7.09 1.88 0.16
C GLU A 118 -8.54 2.06 0.63
N ARG A 119 -8.80 2.41 1.90
CA ARG A 119 -10.17 2.43 2.48
C ARG A 119 -11.20 3.29 1.72
N ASN A 120 -10.73 4.28 0.97
CA ASN A 120 -11.55 5.19 0.17
C ASN A 120 -11.54 4.86 -1.33
N ASN A 121 -10.83 3.81 -1.74
CA ASN A 121 -10.80 3.37 -3.13
C ASN A 121 -12.17 2.79 -3.50
N LYS A 122 -12.56 3.00 -4.76
CA LYS A 122 -13.71 2.31 -5.34
C LYS A 122 -13.26 0.92 -5.76
N HIS A 123 -13.61 -0.09 -4.98
CA HIS A 123 -13.33 -1.48 -5.29
C HIS A 123 -14.41 -2.06 -6.21
N GLY A 124 -14.03 -3.05 -7.01
CA GLY A 124 -14.94 -3.65 -7.97
C GLY A 124 -14.26 -4.60 -8.93
N VAL A 125 -14.99 -4.93 -9.99
CA VAL A 125 -14.49 -5.69 -11.14
C VAL A 125 -14.68 -4.88 -12.42
N ILE A 126 -13.76 -5.05 -13.36
CA ILE A 126 -13.91 -4.48 -14.71
C ILE A 126 -14.61 -5.50 -15.59
N HIS A 127 -15.83 -5.17 -16.01
CA HIS A 127 -16.58 -5.90 -17.02
C HIS A 127 -16.24 -5.35 -18.41
N VAL A 128 -15.72 -6.21 -19.26
CA VAL A 128 -15.32 -5.86 -20.63
C VAL A 128 -16.19 -6.65 -21.61
N GLU A 129 -16.89 -5.93 -22.47
CA GLU A 129 -17.68 -6.51 -23.55
C GLU A 129 -17.03 -6.14 -24.89
N ILE A 130 -16.62 -7.15 -25.67
CA ILE A 130 -16.05 -6.96 -27.01
C ILE A 130 -17.09 -7.42 -28.03
N LYS A 131 -17.58 -6.49 -28.85
CA LYS A 131 -18.61 -6.74 -29.86
C LYS A 131 -17.99 -7.22 -31.17
N GLU A 132 -18.78 -7.89 -32.00
CA GLU A 132 -18.33 -8.43 -33.30
C GLU A 132 -17.79 -7.34 -34.25
N ASN A 133 -18.25 -6.10 -34.10
CA ASN A 133 -17.77 -4.95 -34.86
C ASN A 133 -16.44 -4.36 -34.34
N GLY A 134 -15.80 -4.98 -33.34
CA GLY A 134 -14.55 -4.55 -32.72
C GLY A 134 -14.71 -3.51 -31.61
N THR A 135 -15.93 -3.04 -31.33
CA THR A 135 -16.17 -2.09 -30.23
C THR A 135 -15.94 -2.77 -28.89
N THR A 136 -15.16 -2.12 -28.01
CA THR A 136 -14.90 -2.61 -26.65
C THR A 136 -15.53 -1.68 -25.62
N GLU A 137 -16.50 -2.18 -24.88
CA GLU A 137 -17.19 -1.46 -23.81
C GLU A 137 -16.62 -1.89 -22.45
N ILE A 138 -16.20 -0.92 -21.64
CA ILE A 138 -15.46 -1.17 -20.39
C ILE A 138 -16.20 -0.51 -19.24
N ASN A 139 -16.79 -1.33 -18.36
CA ASN A 139 -17.60 -0.89 -17.24
C ASN A 139 -16.97 -1.32 -15.91
N HIS A 140 -16.89 -0.39 -14.96
CA HIS A 140 -16.45 -0.72 -13.60
C HIS A 140 -17.68 -1.03 -12.75
N ILE A 141 -17.85 -2.30 -12.40
CA ILE A 141 -18.91 -2.76 -11.51
C ILE A 141 -18.38 -2.70 -10.08
N THR A 142 -18.78 -1.67 -9.34
CA THR A 142 -18.36 -1.45 -7.96
C THR A 142 -19.23 -2.21 -6.97
N PHE A 143 -18.64 -2.66 -5.87
CA PHE A 143 -19.37 -3.22 -4.74
C PHE A 143 -18.73 -2.80 -3.42
N ASP A 144 -19.54 -2.75 -2.37
CA ASP A 144 -19.06 -2.45 -1.03
C ASP A 144 -18.28 -3.64 -0.46
N ALA A 145 -17.15 -3.34 0.17
CA ALA A 145 -16.38 -4.36 0.87
C ALA A 145 -17.22 -4.98 2.00
N PRO A 146 -17.22 -6.32 2.17
CA PRO A 146 -18.02 -6.98 3.20
C PRO A 146 -17.61 -6.58 4.63
N VAL A 147 -16.37 -6.11 4.79
CA VAL A 147 -15.83 -5.59 6.04
C VAL A 147 -15.26 -4.20 5.77
N LYS A 148 -15.70 -3.21 6.54
CA LYS A 148 -15.21 -1.84 6.44
C LYS A 148 -13.88 -1.65 7.16
N LEU A 149 -13.07 -0.71 6.69
CA LEU A 149 -11.86 -0.24 7.36
C LEU A 149 -12.10 1.15 7.96
N ILE A 150 -11.86 1.31 9.26
CA ILE A 150 -11.96 2.57 9.98
C ILE A 150 -10.55 3.02 10.39
N SER A 151 -10.21 4.27 10.08
CA SER A 151 -8.96 4.89 10.50
C SER A 151 -9.26 6.13 11.32
N ILE A 152 -8.97 6.10 12.62
CA ILE A 152 -9.00 7.27 13.49
C ILE A 152 -7.62 7.92 13.44
N HIS A 153 -7.52 9.14 12.92
CA HIS A 153 -6.28 9.93 12.93
C HIS A 153 -6.53 11.27 13.61
N LYS A 154 -6.09 11.38 14.86
CA LYS A 154 -6.42 12.49 15.76
C LYS A 154 -5.35 12.72 16.83
N PRO A 155 -5.28 13.91 17.45
CA PRO A 155 -4.59 14.11 18.72
C PRO A 155 -5.06 13.14 19.79
N VAL A 156 -4.16 12.70 20.68
CA VAL A 156 -4.49 11.77 21.78
C VAL A 156 -5.72 12.22 22.58
N THR A 157 -5.86 13.53 22.80
CA THR A 157 -6.97 14.13 23.54
C THR A 157 -8.34 13.91 22.88
N GLU A 158 -8.40 13.70 21.57
CA GLU A 158 -9.64 13.52 20.80
C GLU A 158 -9.94 12.04 20.48
N ILE A 159 -8.95 11.15 20.57
CA ILE A 159 -9.11 9.74 20.19
C ILE A 159 -10.22 9.05 20.98
N PHE A 160 -10.31 9.30 22.27
CA PHE A 160 -11.30 8.65 23.12
C PHE A 160 -12.73 9.08 22.77
N THR A 161 -12.93 10.36 22.45
CA THR A 161 -14.21 10.87 21.93
C THR A 161 -14.58 10.20 20.61
N GLU A 162 -13.61 9.97 19.72
CA GLU A 162 -13.86 9.27 18.45
C GLU A 162 -14.12 7.77 18.68
N ILE A 163 -13.49 7.14 19.68
CA ILE A 163 -13.79 5.75 20.05
C ILE A 163 -15.25 5.61 20.49
N GLU A 164 -15.82 6.60 21.17
CA GLU A 164 -17.21 6.58 21.61
C GLU A 164 -18.21 6.52 20.43
N THR A 165 -17.87 7.07 19.26
CA THR A 165 -18.73 7.05 18.07
C THR A 165 -18.74 5.70 17.34
N LEU A 166 -17.80 4.80 17.69
CA LEU A 166 -17.70 3.47 17.10
C LEU A 166 -18.91 2.60 17.48
N PRO A 167 -19.28 1.63 16.62
CA PRO A 167 -20.43 0.77 16.87
C PRO A 167 -20.26 -0.02 18.17
N ASP A 168 -21.27 0.01 19.03
CA ASP A 168 -21.33 -0.80 20.24
C ASP A 168 -21.66 -2.26 19.92
N GLY A 169 -21.24 -3.18 20.79
CA GLY A 169 -21.62 -4.59 20.76
C GLY A 169 -20.44 -5.55 20.68
N GLU A 170 -20.76 -6.83 20.47
CA GLU A 170 -19.76 -7.90 20.37
C GLU A 170 -19.07 -7.88 19.01
N ILE A 171 -17.82 -8.35 19.00
CA ILE A 171 -17.03 -8.49 17.76
C ILE A 171 -17.56 -9.68 16.97
N THR A 172 -17.89 -9.44 15.71
CA THR A 172 -18.32 -10.45 14.74
C THR A 172 -17.35 -10.48 13.54
N PRO A 173 -17.43 -11.48 12.65
CA PRO A 173 -16.66 -11.49 11.42
C PRO A 173 -16.91 -10.28 10.51
N ALA A 174 -18.09 -9.66 10.61
CA ALA A 174 -18.47 -8.45 9.86
C ALA A 174 -18.01 -7.15 10.53
N SER A 175 -17.55 -7.18 11.79
CA SER A 175 -17.10 -5.99 12.51
C SER A 175 -15.92 -5.33 11.78
N PRO A 176 -15.92 -4.00 11.62
CA PRO A 176 -14.89 -3.29 10.87
C PRO A 176 -13.51 -3.48 11.50
N PHE A 177 -12.48 -3.45 10.67
CA PHE A 177 -11.10 -3.34 11.15
C PHE A 177 -10.80 -1.89 11.49
N LEU A 178 -10.11 -1.67 12.60
CA LEU A 178 -9.77 -0.36 13.13
C LEU A 178 -8.25 -0.17 13.15
N GLU A 179 -7.80 0.97 12.63
CA GLU A 179 -6.50 1.54 12.96
C GLU A 179 -6.66 2.85 13.73
N ILE A 180 -5.75 3.09 14.67
CA ILE A 180 -5.66 4.35 15.40
C ILE A 180 -4.28 4.95 15.15
N LYS A 181 -4.27 6.20 14.67
CA LYS A 181 -3.09 7.05 14.49
C LYS A 181 -3.21 8.20 15.48
N ALA A 182 -2.44 8.11 16.55
CA ALA A 182 -2.46 9.05 17.66
C ALA A 182 -1.37 10.10 17.48
N GLU A 183 -1.74 11.36 17.29
CA GLU A 183 -0.78 12.46 17.32
C GLU A 183 -0.39 12.75 18.77
N ILE A 184 0.88 12.53 19.10
CA ILE A 184 1.42 12.69 20.46
C ILE A 184 2.44 13.83 20.48
N THR A 185 2.42 14.61 21.55
CA THR A 185 3.43 15.65 21.86
C THR A 185 4.48 15.16 22.83
N GLU A 186 4.15 14.17 23.66
CA GLU A 186 5.03 13.52 24.62
C GLU A 186 4.83 12.00 24.61
N PRO A 187 5.78 11.20 25.14
CA PRO A 187 5.60 9.76 25.21
C PRO A 187 4.44 9.34 26.10
N GLU A 188 3.54 8.56 25.51
CA GLU A 188 2.37 8.02 26.18
C GLU A 188 2.44 6.49 26.25
N PRO A 189 3.21 5.91 27.20
CA PRO A 189 3.41 4.46 27.29
C PRO A 189 2.14 3.70 27.66
N THR A 190 1.19 4.36 28.34
CA THR A 190 -0.07 3.72 28.77
C THR A 190 -1.19 3.79 27.74
N LEU A 191 -1.00 4.55 26.65
CA LEU A 191 -2.03 4.83 25.64
C LEU A 191 -2.63 3.56 25.05
N LYS A 192 -1.80 2.55 24.76
CA LYS A 192 -2.26 1.27 24.22
C LYS A 192 -3.30 0.62 25.14
N ASN A 193 -2.99 0.52 26.43
CA ASN A 193 -3.88 -0.09 27.43
C ASN A 193 -5.17 0.72 27.61
N GLN A 194 -5.07 2.06 27.61
CA GLN A 194 -6.23 2.94 27.69
C GLN A 194 -7.17 2.76 26.48
N ILE A 195 -6.62 2.70 25.27
CA ILE A 195 -7.39 2.45 24.04
C ILE A 195 -8.06 1.07 24.08
N GLU A 196 -7.33 0.01 24.44
CA GLU A 196 -7.89 -1.35 24.53
C GLU A 196 -9.05 -1.42 25.54
N LYS A 197 -8.94 -0.74 26.68
CA LYS A 197 -10.04 -0.62 27.66
C LYS A 197 -11.25 0.12 27.09
N ALA A 198 -11.04 1.24 26.40
CA ALA A 198 -12.12 2.01 25.78
C ALA A 198 -12.86 1.22 24.70
N LEU A 199 -12.18 0.28 24.04
CA LEU A 199 -12.75 -0.56 22.97
C LEU A 199 -13.50 -1.81 23.47
N LYS A 200 -13.49 -2.13 24.78
CA LYS A 200 -14.01 -3.41 25.31
C LYS A 200 -15.47 -3.73 24.93
N ASN A 201 -16.30 -2.70 24.75
CA ASN A 201 -17.72 -2.86 24.39
C ASN A 201 -18.02 -2.39 22.95
N LYS A 202 -16.98 -2.20 22.13
CA LYS A 202 -17.10 -1.75 20.74
C LYS A 202 -16.98 -2.94 19.80
N SER A 203 -17.89 -3.03 18.83
CA SER A 203 -17.91 -4.05 17.78
C SER A 203 -16.92 -3.70 16.67
N VAL A 204 -15.63 -3.63 17.01
CA VAL A 204 -14.54 -3.30 16.08
C VAL A 204 -13.32 -4.18 16.34
N ARG A 205 -12.53 -4.44 15.30
CA ARG A 205 -11.30 -5.25 15.38
C ARG A 205 -10.07 -4.36 15.31
N LEU A 206 -9.47 -4.06 16.45
CA LEU A 206 -8.23 -3.27 16.52
C LEU A 206 -7.08 -4.04 15.84
N THR A 207 -6.48 -3.43 14.82
CA THR A 207 -5.36 -4.03 14.07
C THR A 207 -4.01 -3.41 14.44
N ARG A 208 -3.96 -2.08 14.60
CA ARG A 208 -2.74 -1.35 14.95
C ARG A 208 -3.03 -0.02 15.62
N ILE A 209 -2.11 0.38 16.50
CA ILE A 209 -2.01 1.73 17.06
C ILE A 209 -0.66 2.29 16.62
N LYS A 210 -0.66 3.40 15.89
CA LYS A 210 0.53 4.15 15.51
C LYS A 210 0.56 5.45 16.30
N GLN A 211 1.65 5.71 17.01
CA GLN A 211 1.91 7.00 17.63
C GLN A 211 2.70 7.86 16.63
N LEU A 212 2.13 8.98 16.22
CA LEU A 212 2.72 9.93 15.29
C LEU A 212 3.19 11.13 16.10
N THR A 213 4.49 11.41 16.07
CA THR A 213 5.01 12.59 16.77
C THR A 213 4.99 13.78 15.84
N LEU A 214 4.40 14.88 16.30
CA LEU A 214 4.39 16.15 15.58
C LEU A 214 5.81 16.73 15.57
N GLN A 215 6.59 16.49 14.51
CA GLN A 215 7.87 17.15 14.37
C GLN A 215 8.18 17.69 13.00
N LYS A 216 8.59 18.97 13.03
CA LYS A 216 9.34 19.67 11.98
C LYS A 216 10.63 18.92 11.69
N GLU A 217 10.85 18.62 10.41
CA GLU A 217 12.14 18.19 9.86
C GLU A 217 13.29 18.96 10.52
N LYS A 218 14.14 18.26 11.27
CA LYS A 218 15.44 18.77 11.69
C LYS A 218 16.51 17.77 11.33
N ASN A 219 17.51 18.28 10.60
CA ASN A 219 18.75 17.65 10.16
C ASN A 219 19.15 16.41 10.98
N THR A 220 19.11 15.26 10.33
CA THR A 220 19.65 14.01 10.86
C THR A 220 21.18 14.14 10.94
N LYS A 221 21.74 14.29 12.15
CA LYS A 221 23.16 13.97 12.35
C LYS A 221 23.31 12.45 12.25
N THR A 222 24.14 12.00 11.32
CA THR A 222 24.55 10.59 11.19
C THR A 222 25.57 10.30 12.29
N ILE A 223 25.29 9.30 13.13
CA ILE A 223 26.22 8.81 14.17
C ILE A 223 27.07 7.71 13.53
N THR A 224 28.39 7.73 13.75
CA THR A 224 29.27 6.67 13.22
C THR A 224 29.14 5.39 14.06
N TYR A 225 29.57 4.26 13.50
CA TYR A 225 29.51 2.97 14.19
C TYR A 225 30.37 2.93 15.47
N GLU A 226 31.52 3.61 15.45
CA GLU A 226 32.45 3.70 16.58
C GLU A 226 31.89 4.58 17.72
N GLU A 227 31.21 5.68 17.36
CA GLU A 227 30.47 6.49 18.33
C GLU A 227 29.32 5.69 18.95
N PHE A 228 28.61 4.88 18.16
CA PHE A 228 27.51 4.06 18.66
C PHE A 228 27.93 3.05 19.74
N GLN A 229 29.13 2.47 19.64
CA GLN A 229 29.62 1.48 20.61
C GLN A 229 29.96 2.06 21.99
N THR A 230 30.17 3.37 22.08
CA THR A 230 30.61 4.03 23.33
C THR A 230 29.53 4.91 23.96
N ILE A 231 28.41 5.14 23.26
CA ILE A 231 27.29 5.92 23.78
C ILE A 231 26.58 5.16 24.89
N ASN A 232 26.38 5.82 26.03
CA ASN A 232 25.56 5.29 27.11
C ASN A 232 24.10 5.13 26.62
N PRO A 233 23.43 4.00 26.86
CA PRO A 233 22.04 3.77 26.46
C PRO A 233 21.07 4.88 26.90
N MET A 234 21.31 5.49 28.06
CA MET A 234 20.52 6.63 28.55
C MET A 234 20.73 7.90 27.73
N ASP A 235 21.96 8.17 27.30
CA ASP A 235 22.28 9.31 26.43
C ASP A 235 21.68 9.11 25.04
N MET A 236 21.69 7.86 24.54
CA MET A 236 20.99 7.51 23.30
C MET A 236 19.47 7.70 23.44
N ALA A 237 18.87 7.24 24.54
CA ALA A 237 17.45 7.42 24.80
C ALA A 237 17.09 8.92 24.89
N LEU A 238 17.91 9.73 25.56
CA LEU A 238 17.75 11.19 25.63
C LEU A 238 17.86 11.84 24.26
N ALA A 239 18.85 11.44 23.45
CA ALA A 239 19.03 11.95 22.11
C ALA A 239 17.84 11.60 21.20
N VAL A 240 17.33 10.36 21.27
CA VAL A 240 16.12 9.94 20.52
C VAL A 240 14.89 10.68 21.03
N PHE A 241 14.75 10.87 22.34
CA PHE A 241 13.63 11.61 22.92
C PHE A 241 13.65 13.07 22.48
N LYS A 242 14.77 13.77 22.64
CA LYS A 242 14.95 15.15 22.18
C LYS A 242 14.72 15.23 20.68
N LYS A 243 15.25 14.25 19.94
CA LYS A 243 15.03 14.14 18.50
C LYS A 243 13.57 13.96 18.18
N ARG A 244 12.77 13.17 18.89
CA ARG A 244 11.36 12.86 18.54
C ARG A 244 10.33 13.82 19.14
N PHE A 245 10.55 14.35 20.33
CA PHE A 245 9.56 15.14 21.09
C PHE A 245 9.99 16.59 21.31
N GLY A 246 11.22 16.96 20.96
CA GLY A 246 11.70 18.35 21.06
C GLY A 246 12.01 18.86 22.48
N GLY A 247 11.76 18.06 23.52
CA GLY A 247 12.05 18.39 24.91
C GLY A 247 13.52 18.21 25.31
N GLU A 248 13.94 18.89 26.39
CA GLU A 248 15.32 18.83 26.92
C GLU A 248 15.57 17.64 27.85
N SER A 249 14.52 17.00 28.38
CA SER A 249 14.63 15.86 29.30
C SER A 249 13.50 14.84 29.12
N ILE A 250 13.81 13.56 29.34
CA ILE A 250 12.81 12.47 29.37
C ILE A 250 11.97 12.61 30.66
N PRO A 251 10.64 12.41 30.61
CA PRO A 251 9.79 12.37 31.80
C PRO A 251 10.34 11.42 32.87
N ALA A 252 10.35 11.87 34.13
CA ALA A 252 10.99 11.16 35.25
C ALA A 252 10.57 9.69 35.34
N LYS A 253 9.27 9.41 35.24
CA LYS A 253 8.73 8.05 35.29
C LYS A 253 9.28 7.13 34.18
N MET A 254 9.50 7.66 32.98
CA MET A 254 10.06 6.87 31.88
C MET A 254 11.57 6.70 32.02
N LYS A 255 12.27 7.71 32.54
CA LYS A 255 13.68 7.61 32.91
C LYS A 255 13.90 6.50 33.95
N ASP A 256 13.07 6.46 34.99
CA ASP A 256 13.16 5.45 36.05
C ASP A 256 12.91 4.04 35.51
N LEU A 257 11.92 3.86 34.63
CA LEU A 257 11.65 2.58 33.96
C LEU A 257 12.82 2.15 33.05
N LEU A 258 13.35 3.04 32.22
CA LEU A 258 14.52 2.74 31.37
C LEU A 258 15.74 2.34 32.22
N GLN A 259 15.99 3.05 33.31
CA GLN A 259 17.08 2.73 34.23
C GLN A 259 16.88 1.39 34.93
N SER A 260 15.64 1.01 35.27
CA SER A 260 15.38 -0.31 35.85
C SER A 260 15.71 -1.44 34.88
N VAL A 261 15.33 -1.32 33.61
CA VAL A 261 15.61 -2.34 32.58
C VAL A 261 17.10 -2.44 32.28
N ILE A 262 17.81 -1.32 32.16
CA ILE A 262 19.27 -1.31 31.94
C ILE A 262 19.99 -2.02 33.09
N ARG A 263 19.56 -1.78 34.34
CA ARG A 263 20.13 -2.45 35.52
C ARG A 263 19.83 -3.93 35.59
N GLU A 264 18.73 -4.40 34.98
CA GLU A 264 18.38 -5.82 34.93
C GLU A 264 19.20 -6.60 33.89
N GLU A 265 19.71 -5.94 32.83
CA GLU A 265 20.59 -6.57 31.83
C GLU A 265 22.08 -6.56 32.21
N ASP A 266 22.50 -5.67 33.11
CA ASP A 266 23.88 -5.58 33.61
C ASP A 266 24.22 -6.58 34.75
N VAL A 267 23.31 -7.50 35.08
CA VAL A 267 23.45 -8.56 36.11
C VAL A 267 23.55 -9.94 35.47
#